data_AF-A0AAX6MH32-F1
#
_entry.id   AF-A0AAX6MH32-F1
#
_cell.length_a   1.000
_cell.length_b   1.000
_cell.length_c   1.000
_cell.angle_alpha   90.00
_cell.angle_beta   90.00
_cell.angle_gamma   90.00
#
_symmetry.space_group_name_H-M   'P 1'
#
loop_
_entity.id
_entity.type
_entity.pdbx_description
1 polymer ?
#
loop_
_entity_poly.entity_id
_entity_poly.type
_entity_poly.pdbx_seq_one_letter_code
_entity_poly.pdbx_strand_id
1 'polypeptide(L)'
;MQINAILATLFAASASGAAIKSRYATGFTVTNFTASCIPHKGPDYLPAVGWTGCAEKGAYSWAVDKFEDGLKLRVTTPQDSHGNYTGVYEITADQFVVEQRGASISQRYTGPSDFTMPLGV
;
A
#
# COMPACT_ATOMS: atom_id res chain seq x y z
N MET A 1 73.43 5.45 29.29
CA MET A 1 72.58 4.73 28.32
C MET A 1 71.13 4.95 28.71
N GLN A 2 70.34 5.49 27.77
CA GLN A 2 68.91 5.80 27.90
C GLN A 2 68.05 4.54 27.74
N ILE A 3 66.93 4.47 28.46
CA ILE A 3 65.80 3.59 28.13
C ILE A 3 64.55 4.46 28.12
N ASN A 4 64.02 4.73 26.94
CA ASN A 4 62.81 5.52 26.70
C ASN A 4 61.56 4.68 27.00
N ALA A 5 60.70 5.16 27.90
CA ALA A 5 59.38 4.57 28.13
C ALA A 5 58.41 5.05 27.03
N ILE A 6 57.94 4.12 26.21
CA ILE A 6 56.92 4.39 25.18
C ILE A 6 55.55 4.25 25.85
N LEU A 7 54.86 5.38 26.02
CA LEU A 7 53.46 5.43 26.42
C LEU A 7 52.58 4.86 25.30
N ALA A 8 51.86 3.77 25.58
CA ALA A 8 50.82 3.25 24.71
C ALA A 8 49.54 4.07 24.92
N THR A 9 49.22 4.94 23.95
CA THR A 9 47.94 5.65 23.89
C THR A 9 46.84 4.70 23.38
N LEU A 10 45.94 4.29 24.27
CA LEU A 10 44.71 3.62 23.89
C LEU A 10 43.76 4.64 23.25
N PHE A 11 43.68 4.64 21.92
CA PHE A 11 42.57 5.29 21.22
C PHE A 11 41.33 4.43 21.38
N ALA A 12 40.44 4.82 22.29
CA ALA A 12 39.08 4.27 22.34
C ALA A 12 38.34 4.73 21.08
N ALA A 13 38.22 3.85 20.10
CA ALA A 13 37.37 4.08 18.93
C ALA A 13 35.91 3.94 19.38
N SER A 14 35.24 5.07 19.62
CA SER A 14 33.78 5.09 19.69
C SER A 14 33.24 4.86 18.28
N ALA A 15 32.88 3.62 17.96
CA ALA A 15 32.11 3.33 16.76
C ALA A 15 30.69 3.88 16.99
N SER A 16 30.40 5.05 16.44
CA SER A 16 29.02 5.53 16.32
C SER A 16 28.30 4.60 15.37
N GLY A 17 27.52 3.67 15.92
CA GLY A 17 26.57 2.88 15.15
C GLY A 17 25.58 3.85 14.51
N ALA A 18 25.65 4.01 13.18
CA ALA A 18 24.54 4.58 12.46
C ALA A 18 23.38 3.60 12.62
N ALA A 19 22.29 4.01 13.26
CA ALA A 19 21.07 3.23 13.23
C ALA A 19 20.70 3.02 11.76
N ILE A 20 20.77 1.79 11.28
CA ILE A 20 20.25 1.42 9.96
C ILE A 20 18.76 1.74 10.03
N LYS A 21 18.34 2.88 9.47
CA LYS A 21 16.92 3.12 9.24
C LYS A 21 16.47 1.99 8.33
N SER A 22 15.70 1.06 8.89
CA SER A 22 15.02 0.04 8.11
C SER A 22 14.36 0.75 6.93
N ARG A 23 14.70 0.37 5.70
CA ARG A 23 13.98 0.81 4.50
C ARG A 23 12.62 0.11 4.40
N TYR A 24 11.98 -0.17 5.53
CA TYR A 24 10.65 -0.74 5.57
C TYR A 24 9.75 0.24 4.82
N ALA A 25 9.11 -0.25 3.75
CA ALA A 25 8.04 0.50 3.14
C ALA A 25 7.01 0.73 4.25
N THR A 26 6.74 1.99 4.60
CA THR A 26 5.75 2.33 5.63
C THR A 26 4.32 2.24 5.09
N GLY A 27 4.19 2.05 3.77
CA GLY A 27 2.94 1.92 3.06
C GLY A 27 3.15 1.89 1.55
N PHE A 28 2.08 1.63 0.82
CA PHE A 28 2.02 1.79 -0.62
C PHE A 28 1.49 3.18 -0.96
N THR A 29 2.18 3.91 -1.83
CA THR A 29 1.63 5.13 -2.43
C THR A 29 0.79 4.73 -3.63
N VAL A 30 -0.52 4.95 -3.55
CA VAL A 30 -1.46 4.75 -4.66
C VAL A 30 -1.73 6.10 -5.30
N THR A 31 -1.62 6.17 -6.62
CA THR A 31 -1.87 7.40 -7.39
C THR A 31 -2.84 7.13 -8.52
N ASN A 32 -3.59 8.17 -8.91
CA ASN A 32 -4.58 8.10 -9.99
C ASN A 32 -5.62 6.96 -9.83
N PHE A 33 -6.00 6.63 -8.59
CA PHE A 33 -6.99 5.61 -8.35
C PHE A 33 -8.37 6.06 -8.87
N THR A 34 -8.97 5.22 -9.71
CA THR A 34 -10.32 5.43 -10.24
C THR A 34 -11.08 4.11 -10.25
N ALA A 35 -12.37 4.18 -9.96
CA ALA A 35 -13.27 3.04 -10.06
C ALA A 35 -14.63 3.52 -10.54
N SER A 36 -15.13 2.93 -11.61
CA SER A 36 -16.45 3.23 -12.16
C SER A 36 -17.02 1.97 -12.77
N CYS A 37 -18.33 1.80 -12.63
CA CYS A 37 -19.04 0.80 -13.41
C CYS A 37 -19.03 1.21 -14.89
N ILE A 38 -18.92 0.22 -15.77
CA ILE A 38 -19.23 0.38 -17.19
C ILE A 38 -20.72 0.03 -17.32
N PRO A 39 -21.58 0.93 -17.82
CA PRO A 39 -23.02 0.71 -17.80
C PRO A 39 -23.42 -0.48 -18.68
N HIS A 40 -23.84 -1.59 -18.06
CA HIS A 40 -24.33 -2.78 -18.75
C HIS A 40 -25.69 -3.19 -18.17
N LYS A 41 -26.79 -2.80 -18.85
CA LYS A 41 -28.19 -3.26 -18.62
C LYS A 41 -28.48 -3.77 -17.18
N GLY A 42 -28.36 -2.91 -16.16
CA GLY A 42 -28.69 -3.28 -14.78
C GLY A 42 -28.29 -2.22 -13.76
N PRO A 43 -28.64 -2.43 -12.47
CA PRO A 43 -28.06 -1.68 -11.39
C PRO A 43 -26.64 -2.18 -11.10
N ASP A 44 -25.64 -1.40 -11.52
CA ASP A 44 -24.22 -1.77 -11.43
C ASP A 44 -23.59 -1.09 -10.20
N TYR A 45 -23.34 -1.91 -9.17
CA TYR A 45 -22.47 -1.57 -8.04
C TYR A 45 -21.07 -2.14 -8.30
N LEU A 46 -20.04 -1.43 -7.84
CA LEU A 46 -18.65 -1.87 -8.00
C LEU A 46 -18.46 -3.26 -7.35
N PRO A 47 -17.96 -4.27 -8.07
CA PRO A 47 -17.88 -5.63 -7.57
C PRO A 47 -16.67 -5.82 -6.65
N ALA A 48 -16.65 -6.95 -5.94
CA ALA A 48 -15.40 -7.48 -5.42
C ALA A 48 -14.54 -8.00 -6.59
N VAL A 49 -13.23 -7.81 -6.50
CA VAL A 49 -12.24 -8.27 -7.47
C VAL A 49 -11.22 -9.13 -6.74
N GLY A 50 -11.08 -10.38 -7.17
CA GLY A 50 -10.06 -11.27 -6.63
C GLY A 50 -8.64 -10.78 -6.94
N TRP A 51 -7.65 -11.38 -6.27
CA TRP A 51 -6.25 -11.04 -6.49
C TRP A 51 -5.86 -11.06 -7.97
N THR A 52 -5.45 -9.89 -8.45
CA THR A 52 -5.06 -9.64 -9.83
C THR A 52 -3.65 -9.07 -9.85
N GLY A 53 -2.78 -9.64 -10.68
CA GLY A 53 -1.42 -9.16 -10.84
C GLY A 53 -1.36 -7.82 -11.59
N CYS A 54 -0.42 -6.95 -11.21
CA CYS A 54 -0.14 -5.73 -11.95
C CYS A 54 0.70 -6.05 -13.19
N ALA A 55 0.18 -5.80 -14.39
CA ALA A 55 0.85 -6.13 -15.66
C ALA A 55 2.24 -5.50 -15.82
N GLU A 56 2.40 -4.23 -15.41
CA GLU A 56 3.67 -3.49 -15.55
C GLU A 56 4.58 -3.58 -14.32
N LYS A 57 4.02 -4.02 -13.19
CA LYS A 57 4.70 -4.07 -11.89
C LYS A 57 4.56 -5.49 -11.35
N GLY A 58 5.23 -6.45 -11.98
CA GLY A 58 5.05 -7.88 -11.76
C GLY A 58 5.31 -8.41 -10.34
N ALA A 59 5.79 -7.57 -9.42
CA ALA A 59 5.88 -7.90 -7.99
C ALA A 59 4.60 -7.56 -7.20
N TYR A 60 3.70 -6.73 -7.74
CA TYR A 60 2.51 -6.27 -7.01
C TYR A 60 1.26 -6.99 -7.50
N SER A 61 0.37 -7.30 -6.56
CA SER A 61 -0.99 -7.75 -6.85
C SER A 61 -1.98 -6.94 -6.04
N TRP A 62 -3.20 -6.78 -6.54
CA TRP A 62 -4.26 -6.04 -5.88
C TRP A 62 -5.57 -6.80 -5.87
N ALA A 63 -6.42 -6.49 -4.90
CA ALA A 63 -7.76 -7.05 -4.77
C ALA A 63 -8.71 -5.99 -4.20
N VAL A 64 -10.01 -6.18 -4.44
CA VAL A 64 -11.08 -5.36 -3.88
C VAL A 64 -12.08 -6.28 -3.20
N ASP A 65 -12.34 -6.07 -1.92
CA ASP A 65 -13.39 -6.80 -1.21
C ASP A 65 -14.58 -5.90 -0.92
N LYS A 66 -15.76 -6.51 -0.81
CA LYS A 66 -16.92 -5.87 -0.18
C LYS A 66 -16.66 -5.74 1.32
N PHE A 67 -16.89 -4.55 1.86
CA PHE A 67 -16.74 -4.29 3.29
C PHE A 67 -17.82 -3.31 3.73
N GLU A 68 -18.75 -3.79 4.56
CA GLU A 68 -19.94 -3.03 4.95
C GLU A 68 -20.68 -2.48 3.70
N ASP A 69 -21.00 -1.19 3.67
CA ASP A 69 -21.58 -0.49 2.52
C ASP A 69 -20.51 0.06 1.55
N GLY A 70 -19.23 -0.23 1.80
CA GLY A 70 -18.09 0.23 1.04
C GLY A 70 -17.25 -0.89 0.42
N LEU A 71 -15.97 -0.58 0.19
CA LEU A 71 -14.99 -1.49 -0.39
C LEU A 71 -13.68 -1.46 0.42
N LYS A 72 -12.90 -2.54 0.32
CA LYS A 72 -11.52 -2.59 0.80
C LYS A 72 -10.59 -2.82 -0.37
N LEU A 73 -9.74 -1.85 -0.67
CA LEU A 73 -8.62 -2.03 -1.59
C LEU A 73 -7.47 -2.68 -0.82
N ARG A 74 -6.93 -3.77 -1.37
CA ARG A 74 -5.73 -4.41 -0.86
C ARG A 74 -4.67 -4.43 -1.94
N VAL A 75 -3.43 -4.10 -1.58
CA VAL A 75 -2.25 -4.31 -2.44
C VAL A 75 -1.24 -5.13 -1.68
N THR A 76 -0.64 -6.09 -2.36
CA THR A 76 0.38 -6.97 -1.80
C THR A 76 1.62 -6.99 -2.67
N THR A 77 2.79 -7.16 -2.04
CA THR A 77 4.07 -7.39 -2.72
C THR A 77 4.91 -8.39 -1.92
N PRO A 78 5.73 -9.24 -2.57
CA PRO A 78 6.72 -10.06 -1.87
C PRO A 78 7.63 -9.21 -0.99
N GLN A 79 7.76 -9.61 0.27
CA GLN A 79 8.73 -9.03 1.19
C GLN A 79 10.07 -9.77 1.05
N ASP A 80 10.03 -11.08 1.27
CA ASP A 80 11.15 -12.00 1.21
C ASP A 80 10.63 -13.46 1.14
N SER A 81 11.48 -14.44 1.42
CA SER A 81 11.10 -15.86 1.45
C SER A 81 10.08 -16.24 2.54
N HIS A 82 9.76 -15.32 3.45
CA HIS A 82 8.92 -15.57 4.62
C HIS A 82 7.54 -14.92 4.53
N GLY A 83 7.27 -14.06 3.54
CA GLY A 83 5.93 -13.49 3.41
C GLY A 83 5.78 -12.37 2.39
N ASN A 84 4.58 -11.80 2.41
CA ASN A 84 4.21 -10.64 1.61
C ASN A 84 3.86 -9.48 2.53
N TYR A 85 4.19 -8.26 2.10
CA TYR A 85 3.59 -7.06 2.67
C TYR A 85 2.23 -6.85 2.05
N THR A 86 1.18 -6.71 2.87
CA THR A 86 -0.15 -6.35 2.39
C THR A 86 -0.61 -5.05 3.05
N GLY A 87 -1.02 -4.10 2.24
CA GLY A 87 -1.62 -2.85 2.68
C GLY A 87 -3.13 -2.90 2.46
N VAL A 88 -3.87 -2.18 3.30
CA VAL A 88 -5.33 -2.10 3.23
C VAL A 88 -5.77 -0.64 3.26
N TYR A 89 -6.63 -0.27 2.32
CA TYR A 89 -7.29 1.03 2.27
C TYR A 89 -8.80 0.82 2.24
N GLU A 90 -9.48 1.36 3.25
CA GLU A 90 -10.94 1.31 3.35
C GLU A 90 -11.54 2.44 2.54
N ILE A 91 -12.44 2.08 1.63
CA ILE A 91 -13.21 3.00 0.80
C ILE A 91 -14.63 3.01 1.36
N THR A 92 -14.95 4.06 2.10
CA THR A 92 -16.22 4.21 2.80
C THR A 92 -17.36 4.62 1.86
N ALA A 93 -18.60 4.43 2.31
CA ALA A 93 -19.80 4.65 1.48
C ALA A 93 -19.91 6.10 0.96
N ASP A 94 -19.44 7.09 1.71
CA ASP A 94 -19.42 8.52 1.34
C ASP A 94 -18.49 8.83 0.16
N GLN A 95 -17.58 7.91 -0.17
CA GLN A 95 -16.68 8.03 -1.32
C GLN A 95 -17.29 7.47 -2.61
N PHE A 96 -18.58 7.10 -2.60
CA PHE A 96 -19.30 6.65 -3.79
C PHE A 96 -20.45 7.59 -4.14
N VAL A 97 -20.59 7.84 -5.44
CA VAL A 97 -21.80 8.41 -6.03
C VAL A 97 -22.52 7.32 -6.80
N VAL A 98 -23.82 7.21 -6.56
CA VAL A 98 -24.72 6.30 -7.27
C VAL A 98 -25.61 7.14 -8.17
N GLU A 99 -25.40 7.05 -9.49
CA GLU A 99 -26.25 7.73 -10.47
C GLU A 99 -27.29 6.77 -11.03
N GLN A 100 -28.57 7.11 -10.90
CA GLN A 100 -29.66 6.40 -11.56
C GLN A 100 -30.00 7.07 -12.90
N ARG A 101 -30.00 6.29 -13.98
CA ARG A 101 -30.40 6.72 -15.32
C ARG A 101 -31.46 5.77 -15.87
N GLY A 102 -32.72 6.06 -15.55
CA GLY A 102 -33.85 5.18 -15.90
C GLY A 102 -33.77 3.85 -15.14
N ALA A 103 -33.67 2.74 -15.88
CA ALA A 103 -33.56 1.39 -15.33
C ALA A 103 -32.11 0.96 -14.99
N SER A 104 -31.12 1.79 -15.31
CA SER A 104 -29.71 1.52 -14.98
C SER A 104 -29.28 2.31 -13.76
N ILE A 105 -28.42 1.71 -12.94
CA ILE A 105 -27.72 2.38 -11.84
C ILE A 105 -26.23 2.24 -12.13
N SER A 106 -25.44 3.29 -11.90
CA SER A 106 -23.99 3.24 -12.02
C SER A 106 -23.35 3.80 -10.76
N GLN A 107 -22.60 2.97 -10.03
CA GLN A 107 -21.77 3.41 -8.93
C GLN A 107 -20.39 3.85 -9.43
N ARG A 108 -19.91 4.98 -8.90
CA ARG A 108 -18.59 5.54 -9.21
C ARG A 108 -17.91 6.02 -7.93
N TYR A 109 -16.61 5.79 -7.83
CA TYR A 109 -15.77 6.33 -6.78
C TYR A 109 -15.48 7.81 -7.00
N THR A 110 -15.56 8.60 -5.92
CA THR A 110 -15.33 10.05 -5.90
C THR A 110 -14.42 10.51 -4.77
N GLY A 111 -13.82 9.57 -4.03
CA GLY A 111 -12.84 9.89 -2.99
C GLY A 111 -11.48 10.34 -3.56
N PRO A 112 -10.46 10.45 -2.70
CA PRO A 112 -9.11 10.82 -3.12
C PRO A 112 -8.54 9.90 -4.20
N SER A 113 -7.99 10.47 -5.27
CA SER A 113 -7.25 9.73 -6.31
C SER A 113 -5.87 9.31 -5.86
N ASP A 114 -5.33 9.98 -4.84
CA ASP A 114 -3.96 9.83 -4.37
C ASP A 114 -3.99 9.66 -2.85
N PHE A 115 -3.47 8.54 -2.36
CA PHE A 115 -3.47 8.23 -0.94
C PHE A 115 -2.32 7.29 -0.58
N THR A 116 -1.96 7.33 0.70
CA THR A 116 -0.99 6.39 1.28
C THR A 116 -1.74 5.28 1.98
N MET A 117 -1.50 4.05 1.55
CA MET A 117 -2.05 2.86 2.16
C MET A 117 -1.04 2.27 3.14
N PRO A 118 -1.31 2.26 4.45
CA PRO A 118 -0.38 1.69 5.42
C PRO A 118 -0.21 0.19 5.18
N LEU A 119 0.98 -0.34 5.46
CA LEU A 119 1.16 -1.79 5.54
C LEU A 119 0.41 -2.31 6.77
N GLY A 120 -0.36 -3.38 6.60
CA GLY A 120 -0.78 -4.21 7.71
C GLY A 120 0.46 -4.87 8.30
N VAL A 121 0.77 -4.53 9.55
CA VAL A 121 1.81 -5.19 10.36
C VAL A 121 1.31 -6.51 10.91
#